data_AF-A0A1G9R426-F1
#
_entry.id   AF-A0A1G9R426-F1
#
_cell.length_a   1.000
_cell.length_b   1.000
_cell.length_c   1.000
_cell.angle_alpha   90.00
_cell.angle_beta   90.00
_cell.angle_gamma   90.00
#
_symmetry.space_group_name_H-M   'P 1'
#
loop_
_entity.id
_entity.type
_entity.pdbx_description
1 polymer ?
#
loop_
_entity_poly.entity_id
_entity_poly.type
_entity_poly.pdbx_seq_one_letter_code
_entity_poly.pdbx_strand_id
1 'polypeptide(L)'
;MLKVNLISFEDLTQQEQEDQPDNGPGKEYANYIKITDSANTLLILSDAVEPEDATFRRDFKGVVRAIEQAYKIGLRDGKKFTS
;
A
#
# COMPACT_ATOMS: atom_id res chain seq x y z
N MET A 1 -12.65 5.48 6.76
CA MET A 1 -11.56 6.44 7.08
C MET A 1 -10.25 5.82 6.66
N LEU A 2 -9.50 6.54 5.82
CA LEU A 2 -8.19 6.10 5.36
C LEU A 2 -7.17 6.05 6.49
N LYS A 3 -6.40 4.96 6.54
CA LYS A 3 -5.23 4.82 7.40
C LYS A 3 -4.05 4.35 6.55
N VAL A 4 -2.88 4.90 6.87
CA VAL A 4 -1.60 4.51 6.29
C VAL A 4 -0.74 4.01 7.43
N ASN A 5 -0.26 2.78 7.32
CA ASN A 5 0.63 2.19 8.31
C ASN A 5 1.90 1.71 7.62
N LEU A 6 3.05 1.95 8.26
CA LEU A 6 4.28 1.24 7.95
C LEU A 6 4.30 -0.03 8.81
N ILE A 7 4.37 -1.19 8.18
CA ILE A 7 4.30 -2.49 8.85
C ILE A 7 5.39 -3.42 8.33
N SER A 8 5.73 -4.44 9.11
CA SER A 8 6.65 -5.49 8.69
C SER A 8 5.91 -6.60 7.92
N PHE A 9 6.66 -7.51 7.29
CA PHE A 9 6.08 -8.68 6.62
C PHE A 9 5.22 -9.54 7.56
N GLU A 10 5.63 -9.69 8.82
CA GLU A 10 4.92 -10.51 9.82
C GLU A 10 3.54 -9.96 10.20
N ASP A 11 3.33 -8.65 10.00
CA ASP A 11 2.05 -7.98 10.27
C ASP A 11 1.03 -8.14 9.13
N LEU A 12 1.46 -8.67 7.98
CA LEU A 12 0.57 -8.98 6.85
C LEU A 12 -0.23 -10.25 7.13
N THR A 13 -1.46 -10.30 6.63
CA THR A 13 -2.21 -11.57 6.62
C THR A 13 -1.52 -12.59 5.71
N GLN A 14 -1.76 -13.88 5.94
CA GLN A 14 -1.18 -14.94 5.11
C GLN A 14 -1.47 -14.75 3.61
N GLN A 15 -2.70 -14.37 3.26
CA GLN A 15 -3.06 -14.06 1.88
C GLN A 15 -2.27 -12.87 1.33
N GLU A 16 -2.13 -11.79 2.11
CA GLU A 16 -1.38 -10.62 1.68
C GLU A 16 0.12 -10.93 1.49
N GLN A 17 0.68 -11.82 2.31
CA GLN A 17 2.06 -12.32 2.18
C GLN A 17 2.28 -13.14 0.89
N GLU A 18 1.26 -13.90 0.48
CA GLU A 18 1.25 -14.67 -0.77
C GLU A 18 1.09 -13.76 -1.99
N ASP A 19 0.29 -12.69 -1.87
CA ASP A 19 -0.04 -11.77 -2.96
C ASP A 19 1.04 -10.71 -3.27
N GLN A 20 2.03 -10.50 -2.38
CA GLN A 20 3.08 -9.51 -2.65
C GLN A 20 3.94 -9.91 -3.85
N PRO A 21 4.17 -8.99 -4.80
CA PRO A 21 4.98 -9.28 -5.98
C PRO A 21 6.40 -9.65 -5.56
N ASP A 22 6.93 -10.63 -6.27
CA ASP A 22 8.21 -11.32 -6.08
C ASP A 22 8.15 -12.55 -5.16
N ASN A 23 8.02 -13.71 -5.82
CA ASN A 23 8.58 -14.99 -5.38
C ASN A 23 10.13 -14.97 -5.30
N GLY A 24 10.73 -13.79 -5.11
CA GLY A 24 12.16 -13.59 -4.93
C GLY A 24 12.53 -13.70 -3.44
N PRO A 25 13.78 -14.07 -3.12
CA PRO A 25 14.27 -14.08 -1.75
C PRO A 25 14.27 -12.65 -1.17
N GLY A 26 13.79 -12.50 0.07
CA GLY A 26 14.00 -11.29 0.87
C GLY A 26 12.77 -10.42 1.14
N LYS A 27 11.58 -10.79 0.64
CA LYS A 27 10.32 -10.09 0.95
C LYS A 27 10.00 -10.10 2.46
N GLU A 28 10.45 -11.14 3.16
CA GLU A 28 10.31 -11.29 4.60
C GLU A 28 11.10 -10.25 5.40
N TYR A 29 12.10 -9.60 4.79
CA TYR A 29 12.91 -8.55 5.43
C TYR A 29 12.49 -7.14 5.02
N ALA A 30 11.48 -7.00 4.16
CA ALA A 30 10.96 -5.71 3.70
C ALA A 30 9.95 -5.13 4.70
N ASN A 31 9.82 -3.80 4.71
CA ASN A 31 8.64 -3.16 5.26
C ASN A 31 7.64 -2.85 4.15
N TYR A 32 6.42 -2.59 4.58
CA TYR A 32 5.29 -2.34 3.70
C TYR A 32 4.52 -1.12 4.15
N ILE A 33 4.17 -0.28 3.18
CA ILE A 33 3.17 0.77 3.36
C ILE A 33 1.82 0.14 3.06
N LYS A 34 1.03 -0.12 4.10
CA LYS A 34 -0.34 -0.66 4.01
C LYS A 34 -1.36 0.46 4.13
N ILE A 35 -2.18 0.60 3.10
CA ILE A 35 -3.27 1.58 3.03
C ILE A 35 -4.60 0.84 3.21
N THR A 36 -5.37 1.24 4.22
CA THR A 36 -6.69 0.66 4.50
C THR A 36 -7.79 1.72 4.53
N ASP A 37 -9.00 1.31 4.18
CA ASP A 37 -10.22 2.07 4.47
C ASP A 37 -11.16 1.20 5.31
N SER A 38 -11.32 1.59 6.57
CA SER A 38 -12.04 0.79 7.57
C SER A 38 -11.41 -0.60 7.72
N ALA A 39 -12.11 -1.67 7.34
CA ALA A 39 -11.61 -3.05 7.41
C ALA A 39 -10.96 -3.54 6.10
N ASN A 40 -11.02 -2.74 5.02
CA ASN A 40 -10.58 -3.18 3.70
C ASN A 40 -9.15 -2.72 3.41
N THR A 41 -8.28 -3.65 3.05
CA THR A 41 -6.97 -3.34 2.46
C THR A 41 -7.17 -2.80 1.03
N LEU A 42 -6.61 -1.64 0.74
CA LEU A 42 -6.71 -0.98 -0.56
C LEU A 42 -5.44 -1.15 -1.39
N LEU A 43 -4.29 -1.04 -0.73
CA LEU A 43 -2.99 -1.10 -1.36
C LEU A 43 -1.93 -1.52 -0.34
N ILE A 44 -0.98 -2.31 -0.80
CA ILE A 44 0.26 -2.63 -0.09
C ILE A 44 1.40 -2.29 -1.04
N LEU A 45 2.39 -1.55 -0.56
CA LEU A 45 3.57 -1.15 -1.32
C LEU A 45 4.82 -1.57 -0.52
N SER A 46 5.69 -2.35 -1.14
CA SER A 46 7.00 -2.69 -0.55
C SER A 46 7.90 -1.46 -0.51
N ASP A 47 8.67 -1.30 0.57
CA ASP A 47 9.78 -0.34 0.65
C ASP A 47 11.11 -0.94 0.15
N ALA A 48 11.13 -2.22 -0.21
CA ALA A 48 12.30 -2.89 -0.75
C ALA A 48 12.62 -2.32 -2.14
N VAL A 49 13.58 -1.40 -2.18
CA VAL A 49 14.06 -0.75 -3.39
C VAL A 49 15.57 -0.63 -3.29
N GLU A 50 16.27 -1.10 -4.32
CA GLU A 50 17.70 -0.85 -4.50
C GLU A 50 17.87 0.63 -4.90
N PRO A 51 18.53 1.47 -4.08
CA PRO A 51 18.59 2.91 -4.29
C PRO A 51 19.23 3.31 -5.61
N GLU A 52 20.13 2.48 -6.15
CA GLU A 52 20.79 2.66 -7.45
C GLU A 52 19.85 2.61 -8.65
N ASP A 53 18.74 1.85 -8.54
CA ASP A 53 17.79 1.62 -9.63
C ASP A 53 16.38 2.14 -9.32
N ALA A 54 16.23 2.84 -8.19
CA ALA A 54 14.96 3.37 -7.72
C ALA A 54 14.37 4.40 -8.69
N THR A 55 13.20 4.11 -9.25
CA THR A 55 12.48 5.05 -10.13
C THR A 55 11.02 5.23 -9.76
N PHE A 56 10.49 6.43 -10.00
CA PHE A 56 9.06 6.71 -9.87
C PHE A 56 8.18 5.88 -10.82
N ARG A 57 8.76 5.34 -11.89
CA ARG A 57 8.03 4.57 -12.91
C ARG A 57 7.97 3.07 -12.62
N ARG A 58 8.93 2.51 -11.89
CA ARG A 58 9.00 1.07 -11.57
C ARG A 58 8.60 0.82 -10.11
N ASP A 59 9.36 1.38 -9.18
CA ASP A 59 9.30 1.05 -7.76
C ASP A 59 8.22 1.86 -7.04
N PHE A 60 8.15 3.17 -7.32
CA PHE A 60 7.12 4.05 -6.74
C PHE A 60 5.89 4.26 -7.65
N LYS A 61 5.69 3.40 -8.65
CA LYS A 61 4.56 3.50 -9.60
C LYS A 61 3.19 3.48 -8.90
N GLY A 62 3.12 2.80 -7.74
CA GLY A 62 1.91 2.69 -6.92
C GLY A 62 1.49 3.98 -6.23
N VAL A 63 2.40 4.95 -6.07
CA VAL A 63 2.14 6.21 -5.33
C VAL A 63 1.05 7.03 -6.01
N VAL A 64 1.08 7.18 -7.33
CA VAL A 64 0.04 7.93 -8.07
C VAL A 64 -1.33 7.30 -7.86
N ARG A 65 -1.42 5.97 -7.98
CA ARG A 65 -2.66 5.22 -7.74
C ARG A 65 -3.15 5.38 -6.29
N ALA A 66 -2.25 5.36 -5.32
CA ALA A 66 -2.58 5.56 -3.92
C ALA A 66 -3.21 6.93 -3.67
N ILE A 67 -2.62 8.00 -4.23
CA ILE A 67 -3.13 9.38 -4.12
C ILE A 67 -4.51 9.49 -4.77
N GLU A 68 -4.70 8.94 -5.96
CA GLU A 68 -5.99 8.98 -6.66
C GLU A 68 -7.09 8.21 -5.90
N GLN A 69 -6.76 7.06 -5.32
CA GLN A 69 -7.69 6.31 -4.49
C GLN A 69 -8.04 7.07 -3.22
N ALA A 70 -7.05 7.67 -2.56
CA ALA A 70 -7.25 8.48 -1.37
C ALA A 70 -8.20 9.65 -1.65
N TYR A 71 -8.03 10.33 -2.78
CA TYR A 71 -8.91 11.40 -3.22
C TYR A 71 -10.37 10.92 -3.40
N LYS A 72 -10.57 9.81 -4.12
CA LYS A 72 -11.91 9.24 -4.37
C LYS A 72 -12.63 8.85 -3.07
N ILE A 73 -11.89 8.26 -2.12
CA ILE A 73 -12.44 7.88 -0.81
C ILE A 73 -12.77 9.12 0.01
N GLY A 74 -11.91 10.13 0.01
CA GLY A 74 -12.17 11.41 0.68
C GLY A 74 -13.44 12.09 0.15
N LEU A 75 -13.66 12.09 -1.18
CA LEU A 75 -14.90 12.60 -1.78
C LEU A 75 -16.13 11.80 -1.33
N ARG A 76 -16.04 10.46 -1.30
CA ARG A 76 -17.14 9.60 -0.84
C ARG A 76 -17.48 9.87 0.63
N ASP A 77 -16.46 9.95 1.48
CA ASP A 77 -16.64 10.16 2.90
C ASP A 77 -17.21 11.56 3.17
N GLY A 78 -16.69 12.61 2.52
CA GLY A 78 -17.23 13.96 2.60
C GLY A 78 -18.70 14.06 2.15
N LYS A 79 -19.10 13.35 1.09
CA LYS A 79 -20.50 13.31 0.64
C LYS A 79 -21.44 12.63 1.65
N LYS A 80 -20.97 11.61 2.38
CA LYS A 80 -21.74 10.96 3.45
C LYS A 80 -21.95 11.86 4.68
N PHE A 81 -21.11 12.88 4.88
CA PHE A 81 -21.29 13.86 5.95
C PHE A 81 -22.27 14.99 5.60
N THR A 82 -22.60 15.15 4.32
CA THR A 82 -23.53 16.21 3.83
C THR A 82 -24.96 15.73 3.59
N SER A 83 -25.26 14.45 3.82
CA SER A 83 -26.57 13.80 3.62
C SER A 83 -27.10 13.26 4.94
#